data_AF-A0A268KCV4-F1
#
_entry.id   AF-A0A268KCV4-F1
#
_cell.length_a   1.000
_cell.length_b   1.000
_cell.length_c   1.000
_cell.angle_alpha   90.00
_cell.angle_beta   90.00
_cell.angle_gamma   90.00
#
_symmetry.space_group_name_H-M   'P 1'
#
loop_
_entity.id
_entity.type
_entity.pdbx_description
1 polymer ?
#
loop_
_entity_poly.entity_id
_entity_poly.type
_entity_poly.pdbx_seq_one_letter_code
_entity_poly.pdbx_strand_id
1 'polypeptide(L)'
;MKKKLLKMLLGTALVMGLAACGGGDDEGGDTAQAGDAEKVYSQKCSSCHGGDLKGGMGPDLTAVGASKSKDEIAAIIKDGTDGGMPAGLIEGEDLDKVADWLSAKK
;
A
#
# COMPACT_ATOMS: atom_id res chain seq x y z
N MET A 1 -52.11 18.06 -5.48
CA MET A 1 -50.82 17.34 -5.64
C MET A 1 -50.14 17.32 -4.28
N LYS A 2 -50.64 16.48 -3.38
CA LYS A 2 -50.02 15.21 -2.92
C LYS A 2 -48.74 15.42 -2.09
N LYS A 3 -49.00 15.54 -0.77
CA LYS A 3 -48.22 14.99 0.36
C LYS A 3 -47.04 15.81 0.89
N LYS A 4 -47.39 16.72 1.82
CA LYS A 4 -46.64 16.94 3.07
C LYS A 4 -46.58 15.61 3.86
N LEU A 5 -45.66 15.53 4.84
CA LEU A 5 -45.34 14.41 5.77
C LEU A 5 -44.05 13.69 5.30
N LEU A 6 -42.95 13.71 6.05
CA LEU A 6 -42.88 13.14 7.39
C LEU A 6 -41.76 13.78 8.22
N LYS A 7 -42.12 14.18 9.44
CA LYS A 7 -41.23 14.56 10.53
C LYS A 7 -40.61 13.30 11.15
N MET A 8 -39.37 13.43 11.63
CA MET A 8 -38.94 13.10 13.01
C MET A 8 -39.18 11.67 13.54
N LEU A 9 -38.09 11.04 14.00
CA LEU A 9 -37.95 10.05 15.11
C LEU A 9 -36.48 9.58 15.04
N LEU A 10 -35.52 10.05 15.85
CA LEU A 10 -35.29 9.87 17.29
C LEU A 10 -35.37 8.41 17.79
N GLY A 11 -34.22 7.90 18.25
CA GLY A 11 -34.08 6.68 19.06
C GLY A 11 -33.55 5.47 18.27
N THR A 12 -32.74 4.55 18.81
CA THR A 12 -32.20 4.34 20.15
C THR A 12 -31.10 3.28 20.01
N ALA A 13 -29.96 3.53 20.66
CA ALA A 13 -29.04 2.62 21.35
C ALA A 13 -28.83 1.13 20.95
N LEU A 14 -27.63 0.70 21.38
CA LEU A 14 -27.25 -0.63 21.89
C LEU A 14 -26.57 -1.64 20.94
N VAL A 15 -25.23 -1.66 21.06
CA VAL A 15 -24.42 -2.82 21.48
C VAL A 15 -24.61 -4.15 20.75
N MET A 16 -23.56 -4.58 20.05
CA MET A 16 -23.01 -5.94 20.19
C MET A 16 -21.52 -5.92 19.80
N GLY A 17 -20.66 -6.21 20.77
CA GLY A 17 -19.27 -6.61 20.50
C GLY A 17 -19.17 -8.14 20.34
N LEU A 18 -18.01 -8.62 19.91
CA LEU A 18 -17.29 -9.81 20.40
C LEU A 18 -16.03 -10.10 19.53
N ALA A 19 -15.07 -10.82 20.13
CA ALA A 19 -13.80 -11.36 19.62
C ALA A 19 -12.60 -10.40 19.69
N ALA A 20 -11.62 -10.51 20.61
CA ALA A 20 -10.85 -11.65 21.14
C ALA A 20 -9.89 -12.29 20.11
N CYS A 21 -8.58 -12.15 20.40
CA CYS A 21 -7.39 -12.93 20.01
C CYS A 21 -7.33 -13.67 18.65
N GLY A 22 -6.27 -13.39 17.88
CA GLY A 22 -5.67 -14.36 16.96
C GLY A 22 -5.16 -13.71 15.68
N GLY A 23 -3.85 -13.70 15.47
CA GLY A 23 -3.23 -13.24 14.22
C GLY A 23 -3.37 -14.25 13.08
N GLY A 24 -3.06 -13.76 11.89
CA GLY A 24 -2.88 -14.55 10.66
C GLY A 24 -3.90 -14.20 9.58
N ASP A 25 -3.42 -13.47 8.57
CA ASP A 25 -3.84 -13.44 7.16
C ASP A 25 -5.33 -13.64 6.84
N ASP A 26 -5.99 -12.58 6.36
CA ASP A 26 -6.84 -12.68 5.16
C ASP A 26 -7.20 -11.28 4.62
N GLU A 27 -6.60 -10.96 3.47
CA GLU A 27 -7.16 -10.28 2.30
C GLU A 27 -8.42 -9.40 2.54
N GLY A 28 -8.18 -8.12 2.80
CA GLY A 28 -9.23 -7.10 2.87
C GLY A 28 -8.73 -5.66 2.94
N GLY A 29 -7.42 -5.43 2.88
CA GLY A 29 -6.78 -4.10 2.97
C GLY A 29 -6.33 -3.52 1.63
N ASP A 30 -6.13 -4.37 0.62
CA ASP A 30 -5.32 -4.09 -0.56
C ASP A 30 -5.56 -2.75 -1.25
N THR A 31 -6.79 -2.25 -1.29
CA THR A 31 -7.08 -0.96 -1.96
C THR A 31 -6.68 0.26 -1.13
N ALA A 32 -6.81 0.22 0.20
CA ALA A 32 -6.44 1.33 1.06
C ALA A 32 -4.92 1.40 1.23
N GLN A 33 -4.28 0.25 1.46
CA GLN A 33 -2.82 0.15 1.53
C GLN A 33 -2.13 0.44 0.17
N ALA A 34 -2.72 0.02 -0.96
CA ALA A 34 -2.16 0.36 -2.28
C ALA A 34 -2.12 1.87 -2.52
N GLY A 35 -3.20 2.60 -2.18
CA GLY A 35 -3.24 4.05 -2.37
C GLY A 35 -2.17 4.82 -1.58
N ASP A 36 -1.85 4.34 -0.38
CA ASP A 36 -0.74 4.88 0.43
C ASP A 36 0.62 4.52 -0.18
N ALA A 37 0.81 3.25 -0.58
CA ALA A 37 2.05 2.79 -1.21
C ALA A 37 2.34 3.51 -2.54
N GLU A 38 1.32 3.71 -3.37
CA GLU A 38 1.40 4.41 -4.66
C GLU A 38 1.78 5.87 -4.49
N LYS A 39 1.26 6.51 -3.43
CA LYS A 39 1.62 7.89 -3.09
C LYS A 39 3.08 7.99 -2.64
N VAL A 40 3.52 7.10 -1.76
CA VAL A 40 4.92 7.05 -1.30
C VAL A 40 5.85 6.79 -2.49
N TYR A 41 5.51 5.80 -3.33
CA TYR A 41 6.24 5.51 -4.56
C TYR A 41 6.33 6.75 -5.47
N SER A 42 5.21 7.43 -5.70
CA SER A 42 5.19 8.63 -6.54
C SER A 42 6.08 9.73 -6.00
N GLN A 43 6.24 9.86 -4.68
CA GLN A 43 7.03 10.91 -4.05
C GLN A 43 8.53 10.58 -3.93
N LYS A 44 8.87 9.30 -3.79
CA LYS A 44 10.23 8.86 -3.42
C LYS A 44 10.95 8.08 -4.51
N CYS A 45 10.21 7.44 -5.41
CA CYS A 45 10.75 6.43 -6.33
C CYS A 45 10.57 6.79 -7.81
N SER A 46 9.47 7.47 -8.14
CA SER A 46 9.05 7.74 -9.53
C SER A 46 10.06 8.54 -10.36
N SER A 47 10.91 9.36 -9.74
CA SER A 47 11.94 10.13 -10.43
C SER A 47 12.99 9.24 -11.10
N CYS A 48 13.23 8.05 -10.56
CA CYS A 48 14.21 7.10 -11.08
C CYS A 48 13.53 5.94 -11.80
N HIS A 49 12.43 5.42 -11.25
CA HIS A 49 11.74 4.23 -11.75
C HIS A 49 10.51 4.54 -12.63
N GLY A 50 10.27 5.80 -12.94
CA GLY A 50 9.13 6.24 -13.74
C GLY A 50 7.83 6.27 -12.95
N GLY A 51 6.92 7.19 -13.30
CA GLY A 51 5.59 7.26 -12.69
C GLY A 51 4.73 6.04 -12.99
N ASP A 52 5.03 5.31 -14.07
CA ASP A 52 4.34 4.10 -14.52
C ASP A 52 5.13 2.81 -14.24
N LEU A 53 6.15 2.88 -13.37
CA LEU A 53 7.04 1.76 -13.00
C LEU A 53 7.96 1.25 -14.12
N LYS A 54 7.92 1.82 -15.34
CA LYS A 54 8.70 1.29 -16.47
C LYS A 54 10.19 1.59 -16.42
N GLY A 55 10.65 2.23 -15.35
CA GLY A 55 12.04 2.61 -15.18
C GLY A 55 12.37 3.96 -15.78
N GLY A 56 13.67 4.21 -15.90
CA GLY A 56 14.24 5.44 -16.42
C GLY A 56 15.73 5.47 -16.11
N MET A 57 16.08 6.07 -14.97
CA MET A 57 17.41 5.88 -14.39
C MET A 57 17.53 4.55 -13.64
N GLY A 58 16.46 4.15 -12.95
CA GLY A 58 16.34 2.85 -12.31
C GLY A 58 15.70 1.82 -13.25
N PRO A 59 15.78 0.52 -12.90
CA PRO A 59 15.17 -0.56 -13.67
C PRO A 59 13.64 -0.49 -13.67
N ASP A 60 13.05 -1.23 -14.61
CA ASP A 60 11.62 -1.50 -14.69
C ASP A 60 11.15 -2.32 -13.47
N LEU A 61 10.06 -1.87 -12.84
CA LEU A 61 9.43 -2.47 -11.67
C LEU A 61 8.02 -3.03 -11.95
N THR A 62 7.53 -2.98 -13.19
CA THR A 62 6.19 -3.43 -13.57
C THR A 62 5.96 -4.93 -13.32
N ALA A 63 7.04 -5.72 -13.26
CA ALA A 63 7.01 -7.15 -12.99
C ALA A 63 8.03 -7.56 -11.89
N VAL A 64 8.42 -6.64 -10.99
CA VAL A 64 9.45 -6.93 -9.98
C VAL A 64 9.06 -8.07 -9.04
N GLY A 65 7.77 -8.18 -8.70
CA GLY A 65 7.19 -9.24 -7.90
C GLY A 65 7.21 -10.62 -8.55
N ALA A 66 7.49 -10.72 -9.85
CA ALA A 66 7.75 -12.01 -10.51
C ALA A 66 9.15 -12.55 -10.19
N SER A 67 10.10 -11.67 -9.86
CA SER A 67 11.51 -12.02 -9.62
C SER A 67 11.95 -11.86 -8.18
N LYS A 68 11.23 -11.04 -7.39
CA LYS A 68 11.59 -10.67 -6.02
C LYS A 68 10.40 -10.81 -5.07
N SER A 69 10.68 -11.37 -3.91
CA SER A 69 9.74 -11.38 -2.79
C SER A 69 9.63 -10.00 -2.13
N LYS A 70 8.57 -9.80 -1.33
CA LYS A 70 8.40 -8.61 -0.49
C LYS A 70 9.64 -8.32 0.36
N ASP A 71 10.17 -9.33 1.04
CA ASP A 71 11.33 -9.17 1.93
C ASP A 71 12.60 -8.76 1.17
N GLU A 72 12.81 -9.31 -0.03
CA GLU A 72 13.92 -8.88 -0.89
C GLU A 72 13.74 -7.43 -1.36
N ILE A 73 12.53 -7.03 -1.74
CA ILE A 73 12.23 -5.66 -2.15
C ILE A 73 12.46 -4.70 -0.98
N ALA A 74 11.97 -5.06 0.21
CA ALA A 74 12.18 -4.32 1.45
C ALA A 74 13.68 -4.12 1.75
N ALA A 75 14.48 -5.19 1.65
CA ALA A 75 15.92 -5.12 1.85
C ALA A 75 16.61 -4.19 0.84
N ILE A 76 16.25 -4.28 -0.45
CA ILE A 76 16.79 -3.40 -1.49
C ILE A 76 16.45 -1.94 -1.24
N ILE A 77 15.22 -1.64 -0.82
CA ILE A 77 14.78 -0.28 -0.49
C ILE A 77 15.54 0.27 0.72
N LYS A 78 15.76 -0.57 1.73
CA LYS A 78 16.45 -0.20 2.96
C LYS A 78 17.94 0.03 2.74
N ASP A 79 18.59 -0.94 2.10
CA ASP A 79 20.05 -1.00 2.02
C ASP A 79 20.58 -0.30 0.76
N GLY A 80 19.71 -0.01 -0.21
CA GLY A 80 20.09 0.52 -1.51
C GLY A 80 20.81 -0.53 -2.36
N THR A 81 21.43 -0.07 -3.45
CA THR A 81 22.25 -0.93 -4.32
C THR A 81 23.48 -0.21 -4.83
N ASP A 82 24.53 -0.96 -5.13
CA ASP A 82 25.73 -0.45 -5.82
C ASP A 82 25.42 0.11 -7.22
N GLY A 83 24.24 -0.20 -7.77
CA GLY A 83 23.73 0.33 -9.03
C GLY A 83 23.23 1.79 -8.95
N GLY A 84 23.44 2.47 -7.82
CA GLY A 84 23.09 3.88 -7.64
C GLY A 84 21.72 4.11 -7.01
N MET A 85 21.06 3.07 -6.50
CA MET A 85 19.86 3.24 -5.67
C MET A 85 20.30 3.58 -4.23
N PRO A 86 19.95 4.76 -3.69
CA PRO A 86 20.35 5.14 -2.34
C PRO A 86 19.60 4.33 -1.28
N ALA A 87 20.28 4.06 -0.16
CA ALA A 87 19.72 3.44 1.04
C ALA A 87 18.79 4.39 1.80
N GLY A 88 17.85 3.83 2.57
CA GLY A 88 17.04 4.58 3.54
C GLY A 88 16.07 5.61 2.93
N LEU A 89 15.58 5.37 1.70
CA LEU A 89 14.62 6.27 1.06
C LEU A 89 13.28 6.35 1.82
N ILE A 90 12.88 5.23 2.39
CA ILE A 90 11.70 5.02 3.24
C ILE A 90 12.02 3.96 4.29
N GLU A 91 11.29 3.96 5.40
CA GLU A 91 11.49 3.02 6.52
C GLU A 91 10.16 2.68 7.19
N GLY A 92 10.16 1.67 8.05
CA GLY A 92 9.01 1.28 8.86
C GLY A 92 7.80 0.90 8.01
N GLU A 93 6.62 1.40 8.40
CA GLU A 93 5.36 1.00 7.78
C GLU A 93 5.25 1.39 6.30
N ASP A 94 5.88 2.49 5.89
CA ASP A 94 5.91 2.90 4.48
C ASP A 94 6.75 1.94 3.64
N LEU A 95 7.87 1.44 4.19
CA LEU A 95 8.70 0.44 3.53
C LEU A 95 7.92 -0.87 3.36
N ASP A 96 7.26 -1.33 4.41
CA ASP A 96 6.47 -2.57 4.36
C ASP A 96 5.33 -2.46 3.32
N LYS A 97 4.60 -1.35 3.31
CA LYS A 97 3.50 -1.11 2.35
C LYS A 97 3.99 -1.05 0.90
N VAL A 98 5.09 -0.34 0.63
CA VAL A 98 5.63 -0.22 -0.73
C VAL A 98 6.21 -1.55 -1.20
N ALA A 99 6.92 -2.27 -0.34
CA ALA A 99 7.47 -3.58 -0.68
C ALA A 99 6.37 -4.61 -0.98
N ASP A 100 5.30 -4.60 -0.18
CA ASP A 100 4.12 -5.44 -0.38
C ASP A 100 3.47 -5.15 -1.74
N TRP A 101 3.17 -3.88 -2.00
CA TRP A 101 2.52 -3.44 -3.23
C TRP A 101 3.37 -3.73 -4.49
N LEU A 102 4.70 -3.58 -4.41
CA LEU A 102 5.62 -3.93 -5.50
C LEU A 102 5.72 -5.44 -5.71
N SER A 103 5.70 -6.24 -4.64
CA SER A 103 5.74 -7.70 -4.75
C SER A 103 4.51 -8.30 -5.43
N ALA A 104 3.41 -7.56 -5.46
CA ALA A 104 2.20 -7.93 -6.19
C ALA A 104 2.28 -7.65 -7.71
N LYS A 105 3.30 -6.93 -8.20
CA LYS A 105 3.48 -6.60 -9.63
C LYS A 105 4.22 -7.74 -10.35
N LYS A 106 3.51 -8.50 -11.20
CA LYS A 106 4.03 -9.71 -11.87
C LYS A 106 3.81 -9.66 -13.37
#